data_AF-A0A957X734-F1
#
_entry.id   AF-A0A957X734-F1
#
_cell.length_a   1.000
_cell.length_b   1.000
_cell.length_c   1.000
_cell.angle_alpha   90.00
_cell.angle_beta   90.00
_cell.angle_gamma   90.00
#
_symmetry.space_group_name_H-M   'P 1'
#
loop_
_entity.id
_entity.type
_entity.pdbx_description
1 polymer ?
#
loop_
_entity_poly.entity_id
_entity_poly.type
_entity_poly.pdbx_seq_one_letter_code
_entity_poly.pdbx_strand_id
1 'polypeptide(L)' 'DSRAGYALLDQLRSSGNQVPFIIYANSRDPEHIAEARRHGAVGCTNNPNELFEMVLAVLDGSA' A
#
# COMPACT_ATOMS: atom_id res chain seq x y z
N ASP A 1 9.89 1.23 14.96
CA ASP A 1 8.86 2.23 14.66
C ASP A 1 7.75 1.53 13.87
N SER A 2 6.52 1.51 14.40
CA SER A 2 5.37 0.86 13.76
C SER A 2 4.86 1.60 12.51
N ARG A 3 5.34 2.83 12.26
CA ARG A 3 4.96 3.67 11.12
C ARG A 3 6.05 3.82 10.06
N ALA A 4 7.16 3.09 10.17
CA ALA A 4 8.29 3.20 9.24
C ALA A 4 7.89 2.98 7.77
N GLY A 5 6.90 2.11 7.51
CA GLY A 5 6.37 1.89 6.17
C GLY A 5 5.69 3.13 5.57
N TYR A 6 4.94 3.88 6.38
CA TYR A 6 4.30 5.13 5.94
C TYR A 6 5.33 6.24 5.73
N ALA A 7 6.34 6.33 6.62
CA ALA A 7 7.41 7.32 6.47
C ALA A 7 8.18 7.13 5.15
N LEU A 8 8.47 5.88 4.78
CA LEU A 8 9.07 5.56 3.48
C LEU A 8 8.16 5.97 2.31
N LEU A 9 6.87 5.64 2.40
CA LEU A 9 5.89 5.98 1.37
C LEU A 9 5.76 7.50 1.19
N ASP A 10 5.65 8.25 2.29
CA ASP A 10 5.59 9.72 2.27
C ASP A 10 6.83 10.32 1.59
N GLN A 11 8.01 9.78 1.90
CA GLN A 11 9.25 10.22 1.26
C GLN A 11 9.23 9.94 -0.25
N LEU A 12 8.82 8.73 -0.67
CA LEU A 12 8.67 8.40 -2.09
C LEU A 12 7.71 9.37 -2.79
N ARG A 13 6.52 9.62 -2.22
CA ARG A 13 5.54 10.55 -2.81
C ARG A 13 6.05 11.99 -2.86
N SER A 14 6.73 12.45 -1.81
CA SER A 14 7.33 13.80 -1.79
C SER A 14 8.40 14.01 -2.87
N SER A 15 9.08 12.93 -3.29
CA SER A 15 10.05 12.96 -4.40
C SER A 15 9.43 12.85 -5.80
N GLY A 16 8.09 12.82 -5.90
CA GLY A 16 7.37 12.63 -7.17
C GLY A 16 7.38 11.19 -7.68
N ASN A 17 7.87 10.23 -6.89
CA ASN A 17 7.84 8.83 -7.27
C ASN A 17 6.41 8.29 -7.19
N GLN A 18 5.89 7.76 -8.29
CA GLN A 18 4.53 7.22 -8.44
C GLN A 18 4.50 5.69 -8.54
N VAL A 19 5.58 5.00 -8.16
CA VAL A 19 5.60 3.54 -8.15
C VAL A 19 4.43 3.03 -7.29
N PRO A 20 3.62 2.09 -7.79
CA PRO A 20 2.58 1.46 -7.01
C PRO A 20 3.17 0.86 -5.73
N PHE A 21 2.50 1.11 -4.60
CA PHE A 21 2.98 0.71 -3.28
C PHE A 21 1.87 -0.06 -2.56
N ILE A 22 2.12 -1.32 -2.21
CA ILE A 22 1.20 -2.17 -1.46
C ILE A 22 1.86 -2.50 -0.12
N ILE A 23 1.14 -2.30 0.98
CA ILE A 23 1.63 -2.62 2.32
C ILE A 23 1.20 -4.03 2.69
N TYR A 24 2.15 -4.95 2.81
CA TYR A 24 1.90 -6.29 3.34
C TYR A 24 2.31 -6.35 4.82
N ALA A 25 1.33 -6.47 5.72
CA ALA A 25 1.53 -6.37 7.17
C ALA A 25 0.60 -7.34 7.92
N ASN A 26 0.72 -7.45 9.25
CA ASN A 26 -0.06 -8.42 10.03
C ASN A 26 -1.56 -8.07 10.17
N SER A 27 -1.94 -6.81 9.96
CA SER A 27 -3.35 -6.37 10.00
C SER A 27 -3.77 -5.76 8.67
N ARG A 28 -5.06 -5.94 8.36
CA ARG A 28 -5.79 -5.29 7.28
C ARG A 28 -7.10 -4.67 7.77
N ASP A 29 -7.13 -4.24 9.04
CA ASP A 29 -8.32 -3.59 9.60
C ASP A 29 -8.72 -2.38 8.74
N PRO A 30 -10.02 -2.05 8.65
CA PRO A 30 -10.49 -0.97 7.78
C PRO A 30 -9.77 0.38 8.01
N GLU A 31 -9.37 0.65 9.25
CA GLU A 31 -8.61 1.84 9.64
C GLU A 31 -7.20 1.87 9.01
N HIS A 32 -6.51 0.73 8.98
CA HIS A 32 -5.20 0.61 8.34
C HIS A 32 -5.28 0.73 6.83
N ILE A 33 -6.32 0.16 6.21
CA ILE A 33 -6.56 0.31 4.76
C ILE A 33 -6.80 1.79 4.43
N ALA A 34 -7.65 2.48 5.20
CA ALA A 34 -7.94 3.89 5.00
C ALA A 34 -6.70 4.78 5.23
N GLU A 35 -5.86 4.46 6.22
CA GLU A 35 -4.59 5.15 6.45
C GLU A 35 -3.62 4.92 5.28
N ALA A 36 -3.37 3.68 4.87
CA ALA A 36 -2.48 3.37 3.75
C ALA A 36 -2.87 4.12 2.47
N ARG A 37 -4.16 4.16 2.15
CA ARG A 37 -4.68 4.92 0.99
C ARG A 37 -4.47 6.42 1.12
N ARG A 38 -4.65 7.00 2.31
CA ARG A 38 -4.38 8.44 2.55
C ARG A 38 -2.92 8.81 2.29
N HIS A 39 -1.98 7.89 2.55
CA HIS A 39 -0.56 8.07 2.24
C HIS A 39 -0.20 7.78 0.76
N GLY A 40 -1.16 7.37 -0.08
CA GLY A 40 -0.93 7.10 -1.50
C GLY A 40 -0.42 5.69 -1.80
N ALA A 41 -0.72 4.72 -0.93
CA ALA A 41 -0.62 3.31 -1.26
C ALA A 41 -1.85 2.87 -2.06
N VAL A 42 -1.70 1.79 -2.84
CA VAL A 42 -2.82 1.06 -3.47
C VAL A 42 -3.74 0.48 -2.37
N GLY A 43 -3.11 -0.07 -1.33
CA GLY A 43 -3.80 -0.61 -0.16
C GLY A 43 -2.85 -1.29 0.81
N CYS A 44 -3.43 -1.93 1.81
CA CYS A 44 -2.71 -2.84 2.70
C CYS A 44 -3.46 -4.16 2.87
N THR A 45 -2.72 -5.25 3.05
CA THR A 45 -3.31 -6.56 3.35
C THR A 45 -2.39 -7.40 4.22
N ASN A 46 -2.97 -8.36 4.94
CA ASN A 46 -2.28 -9.51 5.57
C ASN A 46 -2.58 -10.83 4.83
N ASN A 47 -3.37 -10.72 3.76
CA ASN A 47 -3.79 -11.67 2.75
C ASN A 47 -2.74 -12.02 1.69
N PRO A 48 -2.02 -13.17 1.65
CA PRO A 48 -1.11 -13.42 0.54
C PRO A 48 -1.83 -13.56 -0.82
N ASN A 49 -3.03 -14.14 -0.87
CA ASN A 49 -3.80 -14.23 -2.12
C ASN A 49 -4.31 -12.86 -2.56
N GLU A 50 -4.83 -12.07 -1.62
CA GLU A 50 -5.26 -10.69 -1.88
C GLU A 50 -4.09 -9.82 -2.36
N LEU A 51 -2.88 -10.03 -1.83
CA LEU A 51 -1.67 -9.36 -2.28
C LEU A 51 -1.39 -9.65 -3.77
N PHE A 52 -1.50 -10.91 -4.20
CA PHE A 52 -1.33 -11.25 -5.61
C PHE A 52 -2.40 -10.61 -6.48
N GLU A 53 -3.66 -10.61 -6.05
CA GLU A 53 -4.75 -9.93 -6.76
C GLU A 53 -4.46 -8.43 -6.92
N MET A 54 -4.01 -7.74 -5.86
CA MET A 54 -3.64 -6.32 -5.92
C MET A 54 -2.46 -6.07 -6.86
N VAL A 55 -1.43 -6.92 -6.85
CA VAL A 55 -0.28 -6.79 -7.76
C VAL A 55 -0.71 -6.96 -9.21
N LEU A 56 -1.56 -7.96 -9.50
CA LEU A 56 -2.07 -8.18 -10.85
C LEU A 56 -2.93 -7.00 -11.32
N ALA A 57 -3.80 -6.45 -10.47
CA ALA A 57 -4.61 -5.28 -10.77
C ALA A 57 -3.77 -4.01 -11.03
N VAL A 58 -2.61 -3.90 -10.38
CA VAL A 58 -1.66 -2.81 -10.66
C VAL A 58 -1.00 -2.99 -12.04
N LEU A 59 -0.67 -4.22 -12.40
CA LEU A 59 0.01 -4.53 -13.67
C LEU A 59 -0.92 -4.43 -14.88
N ASP A 60 -2.22 -4.71 -14.71
CA ASP A 60 -3.22 -4.61 -15.77
C ASP A 60 -3.84 -3.19 -15.89
N GLY A 61 -3.56 -2.30 -14.93
CA GLY A 61 -4.04 -0.92 -14.92
C GLY A 61 -5.48 -0.74 -14.39
N SER A 62 -6.02 -1.74 -13.69
CA SER A 62 -7.36 -1.69 -13.08
C SER A 62 -7.39 -1.26 -11.61
N ALA A 63 -6.22 -1.11 -10.97
CA ALA A 63 -6.06 -0.66 -9.59
C ALA A 63 -6.19 0.86 -9.39
#